data_AF-A0A2T1DDN5-F1
#
_entry.id   AF-A0A2T1DDN5-F1
#
_cell.length_a   1.000
_cell.length_b   1.000
_cell.length_c   1.000
_cell.angle_alpha   90.00
_cell.angle_beta   90.00
_cell.angle_gamma   90.00
#
_symmetry.space_group_name_H-M   'P 1'
#
loop_
_entity.id
_entity.type
_entity.pdbx_description
1 polymer ?
#
loop_
_entity_poly.entity_id
_entity_poly.type
_entity_poly.pdbx_seq_one_letter_code
_entity_poly.pdbx_strand_id
1 'polypeptide(L)'
;MQEQMVDVIRELMKTQGMSIRKISAEIAKEHGGSALGYTQQISRILNDPSYDPNFSTVEKILTALKCSLWQTNQTTDLKIVETRLDQLGGDVAEMKSTIADLSSALAEISDRLDLSD
;
A
#
# COMPACT_ATOMS: atom_id res chain seq x y z
N MET A 1 -15.65 6.03 2.65
CA MET A 1 -14.32 6.43 2.13
C MET A 1 -13.84 7.71 2.82
N GLN A 2 -14.61 8.80 2.81
CA GLN A 2 -14.25 10.04 3.54
C GLN A 2 -14.04 9.84 5.04
N GLU A 3 -14.92 9.08 5.71
CA GLU A 3 -14.83 8.83 7.16
C GLU A 3 -13.52 8.15 7.56
N GLN A 4 -13.13 7.06 6.87
CA GLN A 4 -11.85 6.38 7.08
C GLN A 4 -10.64 7.29 6.82
N MET A 5 -10.70 8.14 5.80
CA MET A 5 -9.63 9.11 5.52
C MET A 5 -9.48 10.12 6.66
N VAL A 6 -10.59 10.65 7.17
CA VAL A 6 -10.60 11.59 8.30
C VAL A 6 -10.03 10.95 9.56
N ASP A 7 -10.40 9.70 9.83
CA ASP A 7 -9.87 8.94 10.99
C ASP A 7 -8.35 8.77 10.89
N VAL A 8 -7.84 8.42 9.71
CA VAL A 8 -6.39 8.32 9.47
C VAL A 8 -5.69 9.65 9.69
N ILE A 9 -6.22 10.75 9.15
CA ILE A 9 -5.64 12.09 9.37
C ILE A 9 -5.64 12.42 10.87
N ARG A 10 -6.73 12.15 11.60
CA ARG A 10 -6.83 12.42 13.05
C ARG A 10 -5.82 11.61 13.86
N GLU A 11 -5.66 10.33 13.57
CA GLU A 11 -4.67 9.49 14.26
C GLU A 11 -3.24 9.96 13.96
N LEU A 12 -2.90 10.24 12.70
CA LEU A 12 -1.58 10.78 12.34
C LEU A 12 -1.28 12.11 13.05
N MET A 13 -2.27 13.00 13.13
CA MET A 13 -2.16 14.25 13.87
C MET A 13 -1.84 14.01 15.35
N LYS A 14 -2.51 13.04 15.97
CA LYS A 14 -2.31 12.67 17.37
C LYS A 14 -0.94 12.05 17.62
N THR A 15 -0.56 11.06 16.81
CA THR A 15 0.74 10.37 16.94
C THR A 15 1.92 11.33 16.78
N GLN A 16 1.81 12.32 15.89
CA GLN A 16 2.88 13.27 15.60
C GLN A 16 2.81 14.57 16.42
N GLY A 17 1.80 14.74 17.30
CA GLY A 17 1.62 15.98 18.06
C GLY A 17 1.39 17.22 17.19
N MET A 18 0.75 17.01 16.03
CA MET A 18 0.50 18.00 14.99
C MET A 18 -0.89 18.58 15.13
N SER A 19 -0.99 19.90 15.26
CA SER A 19 -2.27 20.61 15.26
C SER A 19 -2.61 21.12 13.86
N ILE A 20 -3.90 21.42 13.60
CA ILE A 20 -4.36 22.02 12.34
C ILE A 20 -3.52 23.25 11.99
N ARG A 21 -3.17 24.08 12.98
CA ARG A 21 -2.36 25.28 12.79
C ARG A 21 -0.95 24.96 12.30
N LYS A 22 -0.30 23.94 12.88
CA LYS A 22 1.05 23.51 12.45
C LYS A 22 1.02 22.95 11.03
N ILE A 23 0.05 22.08 10.73
CA ILE A 23 -0.15 21.51 9.40
C ILE A 23 -0.37 22.62 8.37
N SER A 24 -1.26 23.56 8.67
CA SER A 24 -1.55 24.70 7.78
C SER A 24 -0.34 25.59 7.52
N ALA A 25 0.49 25.80 8.54
CA ALA A 25 1.73 26.57 8.41
C ALA A 25 2.75 25.84 7.52
N GLU A 26 2.90 24.53 7.68
CA GLU A 26 3.81 23.74 6.85
C GLU A 26 3.36 23.71 5.39
N ILE A 27 2.07 23.49 5.14
CA ILE A 27 1.49 23.54 3.78
C ILE A 27 1.73 24.91 3.14
N ALA A 28 1.46 26.00 3.86
CA ALA A 28 1.65 27.36 3.33
C ALA A 28 3.11 27.68 3.04
N LYS A 29 4.03 27.15 3.85
CA LYS A 29 5.47 27.30 3.69
C LYS A 29 5.98 26.55 2.45
N GLU A 30 5.50 25.34 2.19
CA GLU A 30 5.96 24.50 1.08
C GLU A 30 5.27 24.82 -0.26
N HIS A 31 3.97 25.11 -0.23
CA HIS A 31 3.14 25.25 -1.43
C HIS A 31 2.64 26.67 -1.68
N GLY A 32 2.99 27.62 -0.81
CA GLY A 32 2.45 28.98 -0.84
C GLY A 32 0.97 29.05 -0.46
N GLY A 33 0.44 30.28 -0.42
CA GLY A 33 -0.94 30.56 -0.05
C GLY A 33 -1.13 30.94 1.42
N SER A 34 -2.39 30.96 1.87
CA SER A 34 -2.76 31.43 3.21
C SER A 34 -2.89 30.28 4.21
N ALA A 35 -2.11 30.33 5.29
CA ALA A 35 -2.24 29.40 6.42
C ALA A 35 -3.64 29.44 7.05
N LEU A 36 -4.31 30.60 7.06
CA LEU A 36 -5.69 30.72 7.52
C LEU A 36 -6.65 29.97 6.58
N GLY A 37 -6.43 30.10 5.26
CA GLY A 37 -7.20 29.38 4.25
C GLY A 37 -7.08 27.86 4.42
N TYR A 38 -5.86 27.35 4.59
CA TYR A 38 -5.64 25.92 4.86
C TYR A 38 -6.25 25.49 6.19
N THR A 39 -6.21 26.33 7.24
CA THR A 39 -6.87 26.02 8.52
C THR A 39 -8.38 25.81 8.34
N GLN A 40 -9.03 26.68 7.57
CA GLN A 40 -10.46 26.54 7.28
C GLN A 40 -10.76 25.29 6.45
N GLN A 41 -9.96 25.00 5.43
CA GLN A 41 -10.11 23.82 4.60
C GLN A 41 -9.95 22.53 5.42
N ILE A 42 -8.88 22.41 6.20
CA ILE A 42 -8.64 21.25 7.08
C ILE A 42 -9.78 21.09 8.08
N SER A 43 -10.24 22.20 8.68
CA SER A 43 -11.36 22.14 9.64
C SER A 43 -12.65 21.61 8.99
N ARG A 44 -12.95 22.01 7.76
CA ARG A 44 -14.10 21.48 7.00
C ARG A 44 -13.94 19.99 6.73
N ILE A 45 -12.77 19.57 6.22
CA ILE A 45 -12.48 18.15 5.95
C ILE A 45 -12.68 17.29 7.20
N LEU A 46 -12.21 17.77 8.36
CA LEU A 46 -12.24 16.99 9.59
C LEU A 46 -13.59 16.99 10.31
N ASN A 47 -14.44 18.00 10.12
CA ASN A 47 -15.64 18.20 10.94
C ASN A 47 -16.95 18.22 10.16
N ASP A 48 -16.91 18.42 8.84
CA ASP A 48 -18.10 18.41 7.99
C ASP A 48 -18.17 17.10 7.19
N PRO A 49 -19.05 16.16 7.58
CA PRO A 49 -19.17 14.87 6.91
C PRO A 49 -19.79 14.98 5.51
N SER A 50 -20.38 16.12 5.14
CA SER A 50 -20.94 16.39 3.82
C SER A 50 -19.97 17.10 2.88
N TYR A 51 -18.84 17.57 3.41
CA TYR A 51 -17.83 18.27 2.64
C TYR A 51 -17.03 17.30 1.77
N ASP A 52 -17.10 17.46 0.45
CA ASP A 52 -16.30 16.68 -0.49
C ASP A 52 -14.86 17.23 -0.56
N PRO A 53 -13.86 16.52 -0.02
CA PRO A 53 -12.50 17.02 0.06
C PRO A 53 -11.78 16.87 -1.29
N ASN A 54 -11.22 17.97 -1.80
CA ASN A 54 -10.34 17.90 -2.96
C ASN A 54 -9.09 17.06 -2.65
N PHE A 55 -8.81 16.08 -3.51
CA PHE A 55 -7.62 15.23 -3.47
C PHE A 55 -6.32 16.02 -3.22
N SER A 56 -6.11 17.13 -3.93
CA SER A 56 -4.89 17.94 -3.78
C SER A 56 -4.73 18.52 -2.37
N THR A 57 -5.83 18.86 -1.71
CA THR A 57 -5.78 19.37 -0.32
C THR A 57 -5.47 18.24 0.66
N VAL A 58 -6.05 17.06 0.46
CA VAL A 58 -5.78 15.87 1.28
C VAL A 58 -4.32 15.44 1.14
N GLU A 59 -3.78 15.42 -0.07
CA GLU A 59 -2.38 15.11 -0.35
C GLU A 59 -1.43 16.09 0.38
N LYS A 60 -1.70 17.40 0.31
CA LYS A 60 -0.93 18.40 1.06
C LYS A 60 -0.95 18.17 2.57
N ILE A 61 -2.09 17.78 3.14
CA ILE A 61 -2.22 17.47 4.56
C ILE A 61 -1.33 16.27 4.93
N LEU A 62 -1.36 15.22 4.12
CA LEU A 62 -0.59 14.01 4.38
C LEU A 62 0.91 14.23 4.16
N THR A 63 1.31 14.99 3.14
CA THR A 63 2.70 15.42 2.95
C THR A 63 3.21 16.23 4.14
N ALA A 64 2.41 17.17 4.66
CA ALA A 64 2.76 17.92 5.87
C ALA A 64 2.87 17.00 7.11
N LEU A 65 2.06 15.93 7.17
CA LEU A 65 2.20 14.83 8.14
C LEU A 65 3.33 13.85 7.78
N LYS A 66 4.18 14.16 6.80
CA LYS A 66 5.28 13.32 6.31
C LYS A 66 4.84 11.89 6.00
N CYS A 67 3.59 11.73 5.56
CA CYS A 67 2.99 10.47 5.21
C CYS A 67 2.56 10.50 3.74
N SER A 68 2.78 9.40 3.04
CA SER A 68 2.26 9.24 1.68
C SER A 68 0.87 8.60 1.70
N LEU A 69 -0.06 9.09 0.86
CA LEU A 69 -1.34 8.41 0.58
C LEU A 69 -1.13 6.95 0.12
N TRP A 70 0.02 6.67 -0.49
CA TRP A 70 0.37 5.32 -0.90
C TRP A 70 0.73 4.43 0.31
N GLN A 71 1.38 4.97 1.35
CA GLN A 71 1.75 4.21 2.54
C GLN A 71 0.54 3.79 3.38
N THR A 72 -0.55 4.55 3.34
CA THR A 72 -1.77 4.28 4.13
C THR A 72 -2.58 3.12 3.56
N ASN A 73 -2.48 2.83 2.25
CA ASN A 73 -3.09 1.65 1.62
C ASN A 73 -2.14 0.45 1.46
N GLN A 74 -0.84 0.62 1.72
CA GLN A 74 0.18 -0.38 1.37
C GLN A 74 0.49 -1.42 2.45
N THR A 75 0.19 -1.17 3.72
CA THR A 75 0.75 -2.00 4.79
C THR A 75 0.12 -3.40 4.92
N THR A 76 -1.09 -3.60 4.41
CA THR A 76 -1.79 -4.89 4.50
C THR A 76 -1.72 -5.66 3.18
N ASP A 77 -1.98 -5.02 2.05
CA ASP A 77 -2.06 -5.71 0.76
C ASP A 77 -0.69 -6.11 0.19
N LEU A 78 0.37 -5.30 0.36
CA LEU A 78 1.69 -5.67 -0.15
C LEU A 78 2.27 -6.89 0.55
N LYS A 79 2.12 -7.00 1.88
CA LYS A 79 2.60 -8.17 2.62
C LYS A 79 1.90 -9.46 2.19
N ILE A 80 0.60 -9.36 1.89
CA ILE A 80 -0.18 -10.50 1.37
C ILE A 80 0.31 -10.88 -0.03
N VAL A 81 0.59 -9.89 -0.89
CA VAL A 81 1.13 -10.12 -2.24
C VAL A 81 2.53 -10.72 -2.18
N GLU A 82 3.43 -10.20 -1.33
CA GLU A 82 4.78 -10.75 -1.10
C GLU A 82 4.71 -12.21 -0.65
N THR A 83 3.87 -12.51 0.35
CA THR A 83 3.68 -13.88 0.86
C THR A 83 3.16 -14.82 -0.24
N ARG A 84 2.24 -14.36 -1.09
CA ARG A 84 1.71 -15.15 -2.22
C ARG A 84 2.76 -15.38 -3.30
N LEU A 85 3.64 -14.41 -3.54
CA LEU A 85 4.74 -14.51 -4.50
C LEU A 85 5.79 -15.53 -4.03
N ASP A 86 6.14 -15.50 -2.74
CA ASP A 86 7.06 -16.46 -2.15
C ASP A 86 6.51 -17.89 -2.23
N GLN A 87 5.21 -18.07 -1.93
CA GLN A 87 4.55 -19.37 -2.05
C GLN A 87 4.55 -19.88 -3.50
N LEU A 88 4.19 -19.03 -4.47
CA LEU A 88 4.24 -19.38 -5.89
C LEU A 88 5.67 -19.75 -6.34
N GLY A 89 6.69 -19.08 -5.80
CA GLY A 89 8.09 -19.43 -6.04
C GLY A 89 8.43 -20.84 -5.56
N GLY A 90 7.94 -21.22 -4.38
CA GLY A 90 8.06 -22.57 -3.83
C GLY A 90 7.33 -23.62 -4.68
N ASP A 91 6.07 -23.36 -5.02
CA ASP A 91 5.24 -24.27 -5.81
C ASP A 91 5.86 -24.52 -7.21
N VAL A 92 6.41 -23.49 -7.85
CA VAL A 92 7.11 -23.62 -9.14
C VAL A 92 8.40 -24.43 -9.00
N ALA A 93 9.13 -24.30 -7.90
CA ALA A 93 10.33 -25.10 -7.65
C ALA A 93 9.98 -26.58 -7.46
N GLU A 94 8.90 -26.88 -6.73
CA GLU A 94 8.40 -28.23 -6.54
C GLU A 94 7.93 -28.85 -7.86
N MET A 95 7.14 -28.10 -8.64
CA MET A 95 6.71 -28.54 -9.98
C MET A 95 7.90 -28.88 -10.89
N LYS A 96 8.96 -28.07 -10.87
CA LYS A 96 10.19 -28.35 -11.64
C LYS A 96 10.86 -29.64 -11.18
N SER A 97 10.91 -29.89 -9.87
CA SER A 97 11.43 -31.16 -9.33
C SER A 97 10.60 -32.34 -9.80
N THR A 98 9.29 -32.27 -9.66
CA THR A 98 8.38 -33.35 -10.09
C THR A 98 8.49 -33.64 -11.58
N ILE A 99 8.63 -32.60 -12.43
CA ILE A 99 8.84 -32.78 -13.87
C ILE A 99 10.18 -33.49 -14.15
N ALA A 100 11.25 -33.15 -13.43
CA ALA A 100 12.54 -33.80 -13.58
C ALA A 100 12.50 -35.28 -13.17
N ASP A 101 11.80 -35.59 -12.07
CA ASP A 101 11.61 -36.96 -11.59
C ASP A 101 10.79 -37.79 -12.58
N LEU A 102 9.68 -37.23 -13.09
CA LEU A 102 8.85 -37.88 -14.11
C LEU A 102 9.61 -38.09 -15.42
N SER A 103 10.42 -37.12 -15.84
CA SER A 103 11.25 -37.25 -17.06
C SER A 103 12.27 -38.38 -16.91
N SER A 104 12.87 -38.51 -15.72
CA SER A 104 13.83 -39.59 -15.43
C SER A 104 13.14 -40.95 -15.41
N ALA A 105 11.97 -41.06 -14.78
CA ALA A 105 11.19 -42.30 -14.76
C ALA A 105 10.73 -42.72 -16.17
N LEU A 106 10.35 -41.75 -17.01
CA LEU A 106 9.99 -42.02 -18.41
C LEU A 106 11.18 -42.54 -19.22
N ALA A 107 12.37 -41.97 -19.03
CA ALA A 107 13.58 -42.46 -19.68
C ALA A 107 13.89 -43.90 -19.27
N GLU A 108 13.80 -44.22 -17.98
CA GLU A 108 14.05 -45.58 -17.47
C GLU A 108 13.02 -46.60 -18.02
N ILE A 109 11.75 -46.22 -18.15
CA ILE A 109 10.73 -47.07 -18.77
C ILE A 109 11.04 -47.29 -20.27
N SER A 110 11.44 -46.24 -20.98
CA SER A 110 11.78 -46.32 -22.41
C SER A 110 12.97 -47.26 -22.65
N ASP A 111 14.03 -47.14 -21.84
CA ASP A 111 15.22 -48.00 -21.94
C ASP A 111 14.87 -49.48 -21.71
N ARG A 112 13.94 -49.78 -20.79
CA ARG A 112 13.51 -51.16 -20.52
C ARG A 112 12.66 -51.76 -21.63
N LEU A 113 11.89 -50.93 -22.35
CA LEU A 113 11.11 -51.35 -23.50
C LEU A 113 12.00 -51.63 -24.72
N ASP A 114 13.01 -50.78 -24.97
CA ASP A 114 13.98 -50.97 -26.07
C ASP A 114 14.88 -52.21 -25.89
N LEU A 115 15.08 -52.67 -24.66
CA LEU A 115 15.84 -53.90 -24.36
C LEU A 115 15.00 -55.20 -24.48
N SER A 116 13.70 -55.09 -24.79
CA SER A 116 12.78 -56.23 -24.85
C SER A 116 12.45 -56.74 -26.27
N ASP A 117 13.09 -56.20 -27.31
CA ASP A 117 13.09 -56.69 -28.70
C ASP A 117 14.43 -57.36 -29.06
#